data_AF-A0A1F4XEZ1-F1
#
_entry.id   AF-A0A1F4XEZ1-F1
#
_cell.length_a   1.000
_cell.length_b   1.000
_cell.length_c   1.000
_cell.angle_alpha   90.00
_cell.angle_beta   90.00
_cell.angle_gamma   90.00
#
_symmetry.space_group_name_H-M   'P 1'
#
loop_
_entity.id
_entity.type
_entity.pdbx_description
1 polymer ?
#
loop_
_entity_poly.entity_id
_entity_poly.type
_entity_poly.pdbx_seq_one_letter_code
_entity_poly.pdbx_strand_id
1 'polypeptide(L)'
;MPKPRVQRTFAQGARGVKVHLFESKQMSGGASVVENLGIVEGNRSEFGLNSIHLTNNVQEMMDVVNAAEARGFASSFVLMIGTNVAERTQELKKAKKFFSKR
;
A
#
# COMPACT_ATOMS: atom_id res chain seq x y z
N MET A 1 -5.95 8.85 25.43
CA MET A 1 -5.09 7.82 24.81
C MET A 1 -5.47 7.71 23.34
N PRO A 2 -4.52 7.83 22.38
CA PRO A 2 -4.86 7.54 20.99
C PRO A 2 -5.24 6.07 20.89
N LYS A 3 -6.43 5.78 20.33
CA LYS A 3 -6.89 4.42 20.06
C LYS A 3 -5.75 3.67 19.35
N PRO A 4 -5.39 2.45 19.79
CA PRO A 4 -4.46 1.63 19.02
C PRO A 4 -4.99 1.53 17.60
N ARG A 5 -4.19 1.93 16.60
CA ARG A 5 -4.51 1.66 15.20
C ARG A 5 -4.66 0.16 15.11
N VAL A 6 -5.88 -0.31 14.84
CA VAL A 6 -6.16 -1.72 14.61
C VAL A 6 -5.35 -2.12 13.38
N GLN A 7 -4.18 -2.70 13.61
CA GLN A 7 -3.35 -3.24 12.55
C GLN A 7 -4.05 -4.52 12.10
N ARG A 8 -4.90 -4.40 11.08
CA ARG A 8 -5.54 -5.56 10.45
C ARG A 8 -4.46 -6.43 9.82
N THR A 9 -4.04 -7.48 10.50
CA THR A 9 -3.18 -8.50 9.90
C THR A 9 -4.00 -9.34 8.92
N PHE A 10 -3.46 -9.64 7.74
CA PHE A 10 -4.07 -10.62 6.85
C PHE A 10 -4.07 -11.99 7.54
N ALA A 11 -5.14 -12.78 7.34
CA ALA A 11 -5.17 -14.15 7.83
C ALA A 11 -3.99 -14.96 7.25
N GLN A 12 -3.53 -15.99 7.96
CA GLN A 12 -2.38 -16.78 7.53
C GLN A 12 -2.62 -17.38 6.13
N GLY A 13 -1.71 -17.13 5.19
CA GLY A 13 -1.85 -17.56 3.78
C GLY A 13 -2.83 -16.72 2.94
N ALA A 14 -3.57 -15.77 3.52
CA ALA A 14 -4.43 -14.88 2.77
C ALA A 14 -3.62 -13.82 2.03
N ARG A 15 -4.03 -13.54 0.80
CA ARG A 15 -3.43 -12.48 -0.01
C ARG A 15 -3.99 -11.13 0.39
N GLY A 16 -3.09 -10.17 0.47
CA GLY A 16 -3.38 -8.83 0.90
C GLY A 16 -2.56 -7.81 0.14
N VAL A 17 -3.05 -6.58 0.08
CA VAL A 17 -2.29 -5.44 -0.45
C VAL A 17 -2.32 -4.31 0.55
N LYS A 18 -1.14 -3.84 0.98
CA LYS A 18 -1.01 -2.51 1.61
C LYS A 18 -0.96 -1.48 0.49
N VAL A 19 -1.84 -0.50 0.56
CA VAL A 19 -1.87 0.67 -0.32
C VAL A 19 -1.22 1.82 0.44
N HIS A 20 -0.10 2.30 -0.06
CA HIS A 20 0.59 3.47 0.48
C HIS A 20 0.17 4.70 -0.31
N LEU A 21 -0.30 5.73 0.39
CA LEU A 21 -0.75 6.97 -0.22
C LEU A 21 0.27 8.08 0.05
N PHE A 22 0.76 8.69 -1.02
CA PHE A 22 1.76 9.74 -1.01
C PHE A 22 1.17 11.07 -1.47
N GLU A 23 1.65 12.17 -0.88
CA GLU A 23 1.22 13.54 -1.19
C GLU A 23 1.44 13.93 -2.66
N SER A 24 2.40 13.30 -3.37
CA SER A 24 2.60 13.52 -4.81
C SER A 24 3.23 12.31 -5.52
N LYS A 25 3.16 12.32 -6.86
CA LYS A 25 3.80 11.29 -7.71
C LYS A 25 5.33 11.29 -7.59
N GLN A 26 5.93 12.46 -7.44
CA GLN A 26 7.39 12.59 -7.28
C GLN A 26 7.86 11.93 -5.97
N MET A 27 7.09 12.12 -4.91
CA MET A 27 7.32 11.51 -3.59
C MET A 27 7.14 9.98 -3.62
N SER A 28 6.08 9.48 -4.28
CA SER A 28 5.88 8.04 -4.51
C SER A 28 7.02 7.39 -5.31
N GLY A 29 7.56 8.11 -6.32
CA GLY A 29 8.71 7.66 -7.11
C GLY A 29 9.98 7.47 -6.26
N GLY A 30 10.33 8.48 -5.45
CA GLY A 30 11.48 8.40 -4.54
C GLY A 30 11.30 7.33 -3.47
N ALA A 31 10.09 7.22 -2.91
CA ALA A 31 9.71 6.19 -1.94
C ALA A 31 9.90 4.78 -2.51
N SER A 32 9.50 4.52 -3.75
CA SER A 32 9.60 3.17 -4.34
C SER A 32 11.04 2.66 -4.47
N VAL A 33 12.02 3.53 -4.66
CA VAL A 33 13.44 3.16 -4.72
C VAL A 33 13.92 2.69 -3.34
N VAL A 34 13.47 3.36 -2.29
CA VAL A 34 13.87 3.12 -0.89
C VAL A 34 13.01 2.05 -0.22
N GLU A 35 11.77 1.84 -0.68
CA GLU A 35 10.87 0.77 -0.27
C GLU A 35 11.46 -0.61 -0.56
N ASN A 36 12.20 -0.75 -1.67
CA ASN A 36 12.94 -1.98 -1.98
C ASN A 36 14.04 -2.30 -0.94
N LEU A 37 14.49 -1.30 -0.17
CA LEU A 37 15.44 -1.45 0.93
C LEU A 37 14.75 -1.69 2.29
N GLY A 38 13.42 -1.65 2.36
CA GLY A 38 12.64 -1.93 3.58
C GLY A 38 12.49 -0.76 4.56
N ILE A 39 12.84 0.46 4.16
CA ILE A 39 13.04 1.59 5.09
C ILE A 39 11.77 2.49 5.24
N VAL A 40 10.82 2.42 4.31
CA VAL A 40 9.81 3.49 4.12
C VAL A 40 8.56 3.38 5.00
N GLU A 41 8.35 2.32 5.78
CA GLU A 41 7.05 2.08 6.48
C GLU A 41 6.61 3.18 7.49
N GLY A 42 7.34 4.29 7.66
CA GLY A 42 6.91 5.42 8.49
C GLY A 42 7.33 6.85 8.09
N ASN A 43 8.06 7.09 6.99
CA ASN A 43 8.71 8.40 6.80
C ASN A 43 7.87 9.43 6.02
N ARG A 44 6.91 10.07 6.71
CA ARG A 44 6.11 11.17 6.13
C ARG A 44 6.97 12.38 5.74
N SER A 45 7.96 12.72 6.56
CA SER A 45 8.82 13.90 6.37
C SER A 45 9.77 13.78 5.17
N GLU A 46 10.20 12.57 4.84
CA GLU A 46 11.22 12.33 3.81
C GLU A 46 10.60 11.92 2.47
N PHE A 47 9.49 11.18 2.53
CA PHE A 47 8.85 10.62 1.32
C PHE A 47 7.37 11.00 1.19
N GLY A 48 6.81 11.87 2.02
CA GLY A 48 5.43 12.35 1.87
C GLY A 48 4.37 11.25 2.06
N LEU A 49 4.68 10.18 2.81
CA LEU A 49 3.73 9.11 3.11
C LEU A 49 2.61 9.64 4.01
N ASN A 50 1.41 9.80 3.45
CA ASN A 50 0.25 10.34 4.13
C ASN A 50 -0.52 9.26 4.91
N SER A 51 -0.77 8.10 4.30
CA SER A 51 -1.46 6.98 4.97
C SER A 51 -1.13 5.63 4.36
N ILE A 52 -1.38 4.57 5.14
CA ILE A 52 -1.29 3.17 4.71
C ILE A 52 -2.66 2.53 4.95
N HIS A 53 -3.18 1.85 3.94
CA HIS A 53 -4.44 1.10 4.01
C HIS A 53 -4.20 -0.37 3.68
N LEU A 54 -4.76 -1.28 4.48
CA LEU A 54 -4.69 -2.72 4.24
C LEU A 54 -5.98 -3.18 3.55
N THR A 55 -5.83 -3.88 2.43
CA THR A 55 -6.95 -4.30 1.57
C THR A 55 -6.86 -5.78 1.24
N ASN A 56 -7.96 -6.51 1.43
CA ASN A 56 -7.99 -7.97 1.33
C ASN A 56 -8.58 -8.46 -0.01
N ASN A 57 -9.13 -7.54 -0.81
CA ASN A 57 -9.72 -7.84 -2.11
C ASN A 57 -9.60 -6.65 -3.07
N VAL A 58 -9.91 -6.89 -4.34
CA VAL A 58 -9.80 -5.88 -5.41
C VAL A 58 -10.76 -4.70 -5.19
N GLN A 59 -11.96 -4.93 -4.64
CA GLN A 59 -12.96 -3.87 -4.45
C GLN A 59 -12.47 -2.86 -3.41
N GLU A 60 -12.07 -3.31 -2.22
CA GLU A 60 -11.51 -2.46 -1.16
C GLU A 60 -10.30 -1.66 -1.65
N MET A 61 -9.42 -2.30 -2.42
CA MET A 61 -8.25 -1.64 -3.02
C MET A 61 -8.67 -0.52 -3.97
N MET A 62 -9.65 -0.78 -4.83
CA MET A 62 -10.14 0.23 -5.78
C MET A 62 -10.84 1.38 -5.08
N ASP A 63 -11.61 1.13 -4.03
CA ASP A 63 -12.29 2.19 -3.27
C ASP A 63 -11.27 3.16 -2.64
N VAL A 64 -10.16 2.62 -2.10
CA VAL A 64 -9.07 3.43 -1.55
C VAL A 64 -8.35 4.22 -2.65
N VAL A 65 -8.00 3.58 -3.77
CA VAL A 65 -7.27 4.21 -4.87
C VAL A 65 -8.10 5.34 -5.48
N ASN A 66 -9.38 5.11 -5.78
CA ASN A 66 -10.26 6.12 -6.36
C ASN A 66 -10.44 7.33 -5.42
N ALA A 67 -10.61 7.08 -4.11
CA ALA A 67 -10.71 8.15 -3.12
C ALA A 67 -9.40 8.94 -2.96
N ALA A 68 -8.26 8.28 -3.14
CA ALA A 68 -6.94 8.89 -3.10
C ALA A 68 -6.67 9.76 -4.34
N GLU A 69 -6.98 9.25 -5.53
CA GLU A 69 -6.85 9.96 -6.81
C GLU A 69 -7.73 11.22 -6.84
N ALA A 70 -8.96 11.15 -6.34
CA ALA A 70 -9.87 12.29 -6.23
C ALA A 70 -9.30 13.43 -5.35
N ARG A 71 -8.34 13.12 -4.48
CA ARG A 71 -7.65 14.08 -3.60
C ARG A 71 -6.22 14.42 -4.08
N GLY A 72 -5.81 13.93 -5.24
CA GLY A 72 -4.49 14.19 -5.83
C GLY A 72 -3.35 13.36 -5.25
N PHE A 73 -3.63 12.33 -4.44
CA PHE A 73 -2.60 11.45 -3.89
C PHE A 73 -2.09 10.44 -4.93
N ALA A 74 -0.83 10.06 -4.82
CA ALA A 74 -0.24 8.96 -5.57
C ALA A 74 -0.25 7.67 -4.74
N SER A 75 -0.51 6.53 -5.36
CA SER A 75 -0.58 5.23 -4.68
C SER A 75 0.63 4.35 -5.03
N SER A 76 1.21 3.66 -4.03
CA SER A 76 2.06 2.47 -4.23
C SER A 76 1.43 1.26 -3.53
N PHE A 77 1.85 0.06 -3.93
CA PHE A 77 1.25 -1.19 -3.49
C PHE A 77 2.33 -2.14 -2.96
N VAL A 78 2.11 -2.67 -1.75
CA VAL A 78 2.90 -3.78 -1.20
C VAL A 78 2.02 -5.01 -1.17
N LEU A 79 2.36 -5.99 -2.03
CA LEU A 79 1.68 -7.26 -2.14
C LEU A 79 2.13 -8.16 -0.99
N MET A 80 1.19 -8.77 -0.29
CA MET A 80 1.43 -9.53 0.94
C MET A 80 0.76 -10.90 0.94
N ILE A 81 1.38 -11.87 1.59
CA ILE A 81 0.80 -13.17 1.93
C ILE A 81 0.92 -13.34 3.45
N GLY A 82 -0.21 -13.30 4.16
CA GLY A 82 -0.20 -13.18 5.62
C GLY A 82 0.57 -11.93 6.06
N THR A 83 1.60 -12.10 6.89
CA THR A 83 2.47 -11.00 7.34
C THR A 83 3.68 -10.76 6.43
N ASN A 84 3.90 -11.63 5.44
CA ASN A 84 5.09 -11.58 4.58
C ASN A 84 4.86 -10.67 3.39
N VAL A 85 5.85 -9.84 3.07
CA VAL A 85 5.90 -9.05 1.84
C VAL A 85 6.30 -9.97 0.70
N ALA A 86 5.41 -10.11 -0.29
CA ALA A 86 5.69 -10.86 -1.51
C ALA A 86 6.39 -10.00 -2.56
N GLU A 87 5.91 -8.76 -2.78
CA GLU A 87 6.43 -7.85 -3.79
C GLU A 87 6.02 -6.41 -3.48
N ARG A 88 6.78 -5.42 -3.96
CA ARG A 88 6.40 -4.00 -3.97
C ARG A 88 6.25 -3.53 -5.42
N THR A 89 5.20 -2.78 -5.72
CA THR A 89 4.89 -2.33 -7.08
C THR A 89 4.12 -1.01 -7.08
N GLN A 90 4.34 -0.18 -8.10
CA GLN A 90 3.52 1.01 -8.36
C GLN A 90 2.40 0.72 -9.37
N GLU A 91 2.41 -0.46 -10.01
CA GLU A 91 1.46 -0.80 -11.05
C GLU A 91 0.16 -1.37 -10.45
N LEU A 92 -0.93 -0.59 -10.55
CA LEU A 92 -2.27 -1.04 -10.15
C LEU A 92 -2.67 -2.37 -10.84
N LYS A 93 -2.23 -2.59 -12.09
CA LYS A 93 -2.50 -3.83 -12.83
C LYS A 93 -1.87 -5.06 -12.17
N LYS A 94 -0.65 -4.94 -11.64
CA LYS A 94 0.02 -6.02 -10.91
C LYS A 94 -0.69 -6.30 -9.59
N ALA A 95 -1.07 -5.25 -8.85
CA ALA A 95 -1.83 -5.38 -7.61
C ALA A 95 -3.20 -6.08 -7.83
N LYS A 96 -3.93 -5.73 -8.90
CA LYS A 96 -5.17 -6.44 -9.29
C LYS A 96 -4.93 -7.91 -9.59
N LYS A 97 -3.90 -8.23 -10.39
CA LYS A 97 -3.56 -9.61 -10.77
C LYS A 97 -3.10 -10.47 -9.58
N PHE A 98 -2.56 -9.84 -8.54
CA PHE A 98 -2.14 -10.54 -7.33
C PHE A 98 -3.30 -11.21 -6.60
N PHE A 99 -4.47 -10.57 -6.56
CA PHE A 99 -5.68 -11.16 -6.00
C PHE A 99 -6.28 -12.26 -6.88
N SER A 100 -5.98 -12.29 -8.18
CA SER A 100 -6.57 -13.25 -9.12
C SER A 100 -5.75 -14.52 -9.33
N LYS A 101 -4.44 -14.51 -9.05
CA LYS A 101 -3.65 -15.74 -9.04
C LYS A 101 -4.22 -16.63 -7.91
N ARG A 102 -4.64 -17.86 -8.17
CA ARG A 102 -4.94 -18.85 -7.12
C ARG A 102 -3.65 -19.55 -6.76
#